data_AF-A0A816E6G7-F1
#
_entry.id   AF-A0A816E6G7-F1
#
_cell.length_a   1.000
_cell.length_b   1.000
_cell.length_c   1.000
_cell.angle_alpha   90.00
_cell.angle_beta   90.00
_cell.angle_gamma   90.00
#
_symmetry.space_group_name_H-M   'P 1'
#
loop_
_entity.id
_entity.type
_entity.pdbx_description
1 polymer ?
#
loop_
_entity_poly.entity_id
_entity_poly.type
_entity_poly.pdbx_seq_one_letter_code
_entity_poly.pdbx_strand_id
1 'polypeptide(L)'
;SCCSSGCGCGCGSCCDSCCDPCCDPCCTPCCVRKKTTVTKTVCYRPVVKIVKKTVCCKTCPRVIYPALTNVNFYAAATAPADIVYISQSSLPNAGLGVFARRVIARLSFFGPYDGHRYGANPLQKTSIYSWQIPDQTGQIKYYVDAIDPNKSNWLRYINCPNTLRQQNLISFIYHNYIFYLAIRNIPVGEELLVYYGHSYAKKLGIDTTQFP
;
A
#
# COMPACT_ATOMS: atom_id res chain seq x y z
N SER A 1 27.14 -22.15 -33.61
CA SER A 1 28.36 -22.89 -33.24
C SER A 1 28.81 -22.45 -31.85
N CYS A 2 28.37 -23.17 -30.82
CA CYS A 2 29.00 -23.28 -29.48
C CYS A 2 28.36 -24.47 -28.75
N CYS A 3 28.54 -25.66 -29.32
CA CYS A 3 28.54 -26.90 -28.56
C CYS A 3 29.87 -27.55 -28.88
N SER A 4 30.90 -27.21 -28.11
CA SER A 4 32.16 -27.94 -28.18
C SER A 4 32.75 -27.98 -26.78
N SER A 5 32.94 -29.21 -26.31
CA SER A 5 33.68 -29.66 -25.13
C SER A 5 33.16 -29.21 -23.76
N GLY A 6 32.55 -30.14 -23.01
CA GLY A 6 32.79 -30.15 -21.56
C GLY A 6 31.77 -30.82 -20.64
N CYS A 7 30.47 -30.81 -20.93
CA CYS A 7 29.47 -31.32 -19.98
C CYS A 7 28.70 -32.48 -20.61
N GLY A 8 29.08 -33.71 -20.24
CA GLY A 8 28.43 -34.96 -20.65
C GLY A 8 27.04 -35.17 -20.01
N CYS A 9 26.17 -34.16 -20.06
CA CYS A 9 24.81 -34.25 -19.55
C CYS A 9 23.84 -34.27 -20.74
N GLY A 10 23.22 -35.42 -20.98
CA GLY A 10 22.18 -35.57 -22.00
C GLY A 10 20.96 -34.71 -21.70
N CYS A 11 20.23 -34.36 -22.77
CA CYS A 11 19.00 -33.57 -22.71
C CYS A 11 18.05 -34.08 -21.62
N GLY A 12 17.80 -33.29 -20.58
CA GLY A 12 16.90 -33.63 -19.48
C GLY A 12 17.52 -33.72 -18.09
N SER A 13 18.78 -33.33 -17.90
CA SER A 13 19.42 -33.28 -16.57
C SER A 13 19.91 -31.87 -16.22
N CYS A 14 19.48 -31.34 -15.08
CA CYS A 14 19.94 -30.05 -14.56
C CYS A 14 21.32 -30.19 -13.93
N CYS A 15 22.27 -29.36 -14.34
CA CYS A 15 23.60 -29.26 -13.73
C CYS A 15 23.58 -28.15 -12.69
N ASP A 16 24.02 -28.40 -11.45
CA ASP A 16 24.03 -27.42 -10.36
C ASP A 16 25.09 -26.29 -10.52
N SER A 17 25.82 -26.25 -11.63
CA SER A 17 27.02 -25.41 -11.79
C SER A 17 26.98 -24.34 -12.89
N CYS A 18 25.86 -24.11 -13.58
CA CYS A 18 25.76 -23.08 -14.62
C CYS A 18 24.95 -21.86 -14.14
N CYS A 19 25.60 -20.95 -13.40
CA CYS A 19 25.09 -19.61 -13.15
C CYS A 19 25.73 -18.63 -14.14
N ASP A 20 25.11 -18.44 -15.32
CA ASP A 20 25.36 -17.27 -16.16
C ASP A 20 24.09 -16.89 -16.95
N PRO A 21 23.74 -15.59 -17.10
CA PRO A 21 22.40 -15.19 -17.51
C PRO A 21 22.33 -14.86 -19.01
N CYS A 22 22.43 -15.87 -19.88
CA CYS A 22 22.20 -15.67 -21.33
C CYS A 22 21.55 -16.91 -21.96
N CYS A 23 20.25 -17.14 -21.70
CA CYS A 23 19.43 -18.05 -22.52
C CYS A 23 18.01 -17.49 -22.72
N ASP A 24 17.58 -17.54 -23.98
CA ASP A 24 16.31 -17.08 -24.59
C ASP A 24 15.02 -17.71 -23.99
N PRO A 25 13.81 -17.18 -24.29
CA PRO A 25 12.58 -17.41 -23.52
C PRO A 25 11.82 -18.72 -23.83
N CYS A 26 12.44 -19.74 -24.43
CA CYS A 26 11.72 -20.91 -24.94
C CYS A 26 11.73 -22.16 -24.04
N CYS A 27 12.16 -22.09 -22.78
CA CYS A 27 12.18 -23.26 -21.89
C CYS A 27 11.31 -23.06 -20.62
N THR A 28 10.12 -23.64 -20.64
CA THR A 28 9.49 -24.27 -19.45
C THR A 28 9.06 -25.68 -19.89
N PRO A 29 8.96 -26.70 -19.01
CA PRO A 29 8.78 -26.63 -17.55
C PRO A 29 9.55 -27.72 -16.74
N CYS A 30 10.28 -27.36 -15.66
CA CYS A 30 10.63 -28.33 -14.60
C CYS A 30 10.95 -27.61 -13.28
N CYS A 31 9.99 -27.58 -12.35
CA CYS A 31 10.30 -27.48 -10.92
C CYS A 31 9.46 -28.51 -10.17
N VAL A 32 10.13 -29.60 -9.79
CA VAL A 32 9.61 -30.67 -8.93
C VAL A 32 9.40 -30.11 -7.53
N ARG A 33 8.26 -30.46 -6.94
CA ARG A 33 7.85 -30.16 -5.56
C ARG A 33 8.93 -30.57 -4.55
N LYS A 34 9.52 -29.61 -3.84
CA LYS A 34 9.93 -29.81 -2.45
C LYS A 34 8.76 -29.40 -1.56
N LYS A 35 8.33 -30.31 -0.68
CA LYS A 35 7.33 -30.05 0.36
C LYS A 35 7.92 -29.04 1.34
N THR A 36 7.62 -27.78 1.13
CA THR A 36 7.64 -26.72 2.14
C THR A 36 6.32 -25.98 2.01
N THR A 37 5.67 -25.79 3.15
CA THR A 37 4.33 -25.23 3.33
C THR A 37 3.98 -24.20 2.25
N VAL A 38 3.02 -24.56 1.39
CA VAL A 38 2.63 -23.74 0.23
C VAL A 38 1.99 -22.45 0.73
N THR A 39 2.79 -21.40 0.89
CA THR A 39 2.30 -20.02 0.86
C THR A 39 1.97 -19.73 -0.60
N LYS A 40 0.69 -19.77 -0.96
CA LYS A 40 0.25 -19.31 -2.28
C LYS A 40 0.60 -17.82 -2.41
N THR A 41 1.64 -17.52 -3.19
CA THR A 41 1.98 -16.17 -3.61
C THR A 41 0.88 -15.67 -4.55
N VAL A 42 0.01 -14.78 -4.08
CA VAL A 42 -0.96 -14.09 -4.94
C VAL A 42 -0.31 -12.82 -5.48
N CYS A 43 -0.05 -12.78 -6.79
CA CYS A 43 0.35 -11.56 -7.48
C CYS A 43 -0.90 -10.72 -7.80
N TYR A 44 -1.16 -9.65 -7.06
CA TYR A 44 -2.13 -8.64 -7.49
C TYR A 44 -1.46 -7.70 -8.50
N ARG A 45 -1.84 -7.81 -9.78
CA ARG A 45 -1.64 -6.74 -10.76
C ARG A 45 -2.82 -5.76 -10.63
N PRO A 46 -2.60 -4.43 -10.57
CA PRO A 46 -3.69 -3.49 -10.77
C PRO A 46 -4.23 -3.71 -12.19
N VAL A 47 -5.56 -3.81 -12.32
CA VAL A 47 -6.21 -4.05 -13.60
C VAL A 47 -6.06 -2.82 -14.49
N VAL A 48 -4.95 -2.74 -15.21
CA VAL A 48 -4.81 -1.92 -16.41
C VAL A 48 -4.71 -2.90 -17.56
N LYS A 49 -5.75 -2.96 -18.40
CA LYS A 49 -5.69 -3.70 -19.67
C LYS A 49 -4.61 -3.05 -20.54
N ILE A 50 -3.40 -3.58 -20.55
CA ILE A 50 -2.39 -3.28 -21.57
C ILE A 50 -1.72 -4.58 -22.02
N VAL A 51 -1.67 -4.69 -23.33
CA VAL A 51 -1.07 -5.73 -24.17
C VAL A 51 0.35 -6.09 -23.71
N LYS A 52 0.71 -7.38 -23.83
CA LYS A 52 1.99 -7.98 -23.45
C LYS A 52 3.21 -7.11 -23.81
N LYS A 53 3.76 -6.38 -22.83
CA LYS A 53 5.20 -6.07 -22.72
C LYS A 53 5.50 -5.72 -21.26
N THR A 54 6.18 -6.64 -20.57
CA THR A 54 6.55 -6.50 -19.17
C THR A 54 7.86 -5.73 -19.09
N VAL A 55 7.83 -4.46 -18.65
CA VAL A 55 9.05 -3.77 -18.19
C VAL A 55 9.25 -4.13 -16.72
N CYS A 56 10.10 -5.12 -16.46
CA CYS A 56 10.57 -5.40 -15.10
C CYS A 56 11.66 -4.39 -14.75
N CYS A 57 11.33 -3.39 -13.95
CA CYS A 57 12.33 -2.55 -13.31
C CYS A 57 13.15 -3.42 -12.34
N LYS A 58 14.45 -3.65 -12.63
CA LYS A 58 15.37 -4.50 -11.85
C LYS A 58 15.81 -3.86 -10.51
N THR A 59 15.30 -2.70 -10.12
CA THR A 59 15.76 -1.93 -8.95
C THR A 59 14.65 -1.55 -7.97
N CYS A 60 13.56 -2.31 -7.89
CA CYS A 60 12.61 -2.16 -6.78
C CYS A 60 13.04 -3.10 -5.63
N PRO A 61 13.62 -2.61 -4.52
CA PRO A 61 13.96 -3.46 -3.40
C PRO A 61 12.65 -4.02 -2.81
N ARG A 62 12.39 -5.31 -3.06
CA ARG A 62 11.31 -6.06 -2.43
C ARG A 62 11.61 -6.17 -0.94
N VAL A 63 10.96 -5.34 -0.13
CA VAL A 63 10.92 -5.57 1.32
C VAL A 63 9.82 -6.59 1.59
N ILE A 64 10.24 -7.80 1.96
CA ILE A 64 9.34 -8.83 2.50
C ILE A 64 9.19 -8.51 3.99
N TYR A 65 7.99 -8.09 4.41
CA TYR A 65 7.71 -7.92 5.84
C TYR A 65 7.26 -9.26 6.44
N PRO A 66 7.92 -9.74 7.51
CA PRO A 66 7.38 -10.86 8.28
C PRO A 66 6.07 -10.40 8.94
N ALA A 67 5.00 -11.16 8.70
CA ALA A 67 3.71 -10.93 9.32
C ALA A 67 3.83 -11.21 10.83
N LEU A 68 3.95 -10.15 11.63
CA LEU A 68 3.82 -10.22 13.07
C LEU A 68 2.94 -9.08 13.55
N THR A 69 1.68 -9.42 13.82
CA THR A 69 0.97 -9.33 15.12
C THR A 69 -0.53 -9.33 14.85
N ASN A 70 -1.24 -10.40 15.25
CA ASN A 70 -2.67 -10.51 15.57
C ASN A 70 -3.74 -9.64 14.85
N VAL A 71 -3.53 -9.20 13.62
CA VAL A 71 -4.56 -8.55 12.79
C VAL A 71 -4.61 -9.27 11.44
N ASN A 72 -5.56 -10.19 11.27
CA ASN A 72 -5.72 -11.08 10.12
C ASN A 72 -6.19 -10.40 8.82
N PHE A 73 -5.96 -9.10 8.65
CA PHE A 73 -6.45 -8.36 7.48
C PHE A 73 -5.34 -7.92 6.56
N TYR A 74 -5.58 -8.03 5.24
CA TYR A 74 -4.65 -7.64 4.18
C TYR A 74 -4.12 -6.21 4.37
N ALA A 75 -4.99 -5.26 4.72
CA ALA A 75 -4.62 -3.87 4.90
C ALA A 75 -3.47 -3.66 5.90
N ALA A 76 -3.52 -4.30 7.07
CA ALA A 76 -2.47 -4.15 8.08
C ALA A 76 -1.12 -4.72 7.60
N ALA A 77 -1.16 -5.82 6.84
CA ALA A 77 0.03 -6.45 6.27
C ALA A 77 0.72 -5.60 5.18
N THR A 78 0.03 -4.61 4.59
CA THR A 78 0.63 -3.68 3.62
C THR A 78 1.45 -2.56 4.26
N ALA A 79 1.46 -2.44 5.59
CA ALA A 79 2.21 -1.40 6.28
C ALA A 79 3.73 -1.61 6.14
N PRO A 80 4.52 -0.56 5.86
CA PRO A 80 5.96 -0.66 5.83
C PRO A 80 6.50 -0.87 7.25
N ALA A 81 6.65 -2.13 7.67
CA ALA A 81 6.90 -2.47 9.07
C ALA A 81 8.26 -1.97 9.58
N ASP A 82 9.21 -1.58 8.73
CA ASP A 82 10.46 -0.94 9.17
C ASP A 82 10.27 0.55 9.51
N ILE A 83 9.19 1.17 9.05
CA ILE A 83 8.91 2.60 9.20
C ILE A 83 7.78 2.86 10.18
N VAL A 84 6.73 2.04 10.16
CA VAL A 84 5.51 2.24 10.97
C VAL A 84 5.04 0.96 11.64
N TYR A 85 4.16 1.11 12.62
CA TYR A 85 3.42 0.01 13.22
C TYR A 85 1.97 0.42 13.52
N ILE A 86 1.06 -0.56 13.56
CA ILE A 86 -0.35 -0.34 13.89
C ILE A 86 -0.56 -0.74 15.34
N SER A 87 -1.22 0.11 16.11
CA SER A 87 -1.56 -0.15 17.52
C SER A 87 -2.84 0.57 17.91
N GLN A 88 -3.29 0.47 19.16
CA GLN A 88 -4.43 1.25 19.66
C GLN A 88 -4.11 2.75 19.58
N SER A 89 -5.00 3.52 18.97
CA SER A 89 -4.86 4.97 18.82
C SER A 89 -4.82 5.66 20.18
N SER A 90 -4.06 6.77 20.24
CA SER A 90 -4.05 7.67 21.39
C SER A 90 -5.30 8.54 21.48
N LEU A 91 -6.08 8.61 20.39
CA LEU A 91 -7.30 9.40 20.32
C LEU A 91 -8.49 8.64 20.92
N PRO A 92 -9.36 9.30 21.72
CA PRO A 92 -10.53 8.68 22.30
C PRO A 92 -11.44 8.08 21.21
N ASN A 93 -11.85 6.82 21.39
CA ASN A 93 -12.78 6.10 20.52
C ASN A 93 -12.37 5.97 19.04
N ALA A 94 -11.11 6.22 18.68
CA ALA A 94 -10.62 6.12 17.30
C ALA A 94 -10.27 4.68 16.86
N GLY A 95 -10.20 3.74 17.80
CA GLY A 95 -9.82 2.36 17.50
C GLY A 95 -8.31 2.24 17.24
N LEU A 96 -7.93 1.62 16.12
CA LEU A 96 -6.51 1.46 15.75
C LEU A 96 -5.96 2.74 15.11
N GLY A 97 -4.67 3.00 15.33
CA GLY A 97 -3.89 4.08 14.76
C GLY A 97 -2.56 3.59 14.17
N VAL A 98 -1.88 4.45 13.42
CA VAL A 98 -0.56 4.17 12.86
C VAL A 98 0.48 5.01 13.57
N PHE A 99 1.59 4.41 13.97
CA PHE A 99 2.64 5.04 14.75
C PHE A 99 3.99 4.90 14.05
N ALA A 100 4.84 5.91 14.21
CA ALA A 100 6.19 5.91 13.67
C ALA A 100 7.10 4.92 14.42
N ARG A 101 7.68 3.95 13.72
CA ARG A 101 8.73 3.05 14.26
C ARG A 101 10.12 3.67 14.16
N ARG A 102 10.31 4.55 13.18
CA ARG A 102 11.54 5.34 12.95
C ARG A 102 11.14 6.80 12.75
N VAL A 103 12.11 7.70 12.83
CA VAL A 103 11.88 9.10 12.47
C VAL A 103 11.45 9.18 11.02
N ILE A 104 10.27 9.74 10.77
CA ILE A 104 9.78 10.04 9.42
C ILE A 104 10.15 11.48 9.12
N ALA A 105 10.98 11.69 8.10
CA ALA A 105 11.39 13.03 7.70
C ALA A 105 10.20 13.81 7.11
N ARG A 106 10.21 15.14 7.30
CA ARG A 106 9.34 16.07 6.58
C ARG A 106 9.47 15.82 5.07
N LEU A 107 8.34 15.95 4.37
CA LEU A 107 8.18 15.66 2.94
C LEU A 107 8.23 14.17 2.56
N SER A 108 8.21 13.25 3.53
CA SER A 108 7.96 11.84 3.23
C SER A 108 6.52 11.66 2.72
N PHE A 109 6.37 10.93 1.62
CA PHE A 109 5.08 10.64 0.98
C PHE A 109 4.65 9.20 1.26
N PHE A 110 3.36 8.99 1.50
CA PHE A 110 2.75 7.69 1.65
C PHE A 110 1.57 7.54 0.70
N GLY A 111 1.47 6.41 0.01
CA GLY A 111 0.36 6.14 -0.90
C GLY A 111 0.70 5.22 -2.06
N PRO A 112 -0.27 5.03 -2.96
CA PRO A 112 -1.61 5.65 -2.92
C PRO A 112 -2.52 5.06 -1.83
N TYR A 113 -3.49 5.82 -1.32
CA TYR A 113 -4.61 5.27 -0.54
C TYR A 113 -5.42 4.32 -1.42
N ASP A 114 -5.75 3.14 -0.89
CA ASP A 114 -6.37 2.08 -1.68
C ASP A 114 -7.63 1.52 -1.02
N GLY A 115 -8.58 1.14 -1.86
CA GLY A 115 -9.94 0.80 -1.47
C GLY A 115 -10.81 0.46 -2.68
N HIS A 116 -12.04 0.04 -2.41
CA HIS A 116 -13.03 -0.19 -3.46
C HIS A 116 -13.47 1.14 -4.09
N ARG A 117 -13.62 1.16 -5.42
CA ARG A 117 -14.00 2.38 -6.15
C ARG A 117 -15.49 2.36 -6.50
N TYR A 118 -16.21 3.37 -6.05
CA TYR A 118 -17.62 3.57 -6.39
C TYR A 118 -17.78 4.79 -7.31
N GLY A 119 -18.67 4.72 -8.29
CA GLY A 119 -19.01 5.87 -9.12
C GLY A 119 -19.68 7.01 -8.32
N ALA A 120 -19.86 8.17 -8.95
CA ALA A 120 -20.44 9.37 -8.34
C ALA A 120 -21.95 9.31 -8.05
N ASN A 121 -22.52 8.12 -7.80
CA ASN A 121 -23.95 7.99 -7.53
C ASN A 121 -24.33 8.70 -6.22
N PRO A 122 -25.26 9.69 -6.24
CA PRO A 122 -25.66 10.44 -5.05
C PRO A 122 -26.36 9.61 -3.97
N LEU A 123 -26.87 8.42 -4.32
CA LEU A 123 -27.47 7.48 -3.36
C LEU A 123 -26.45 6.52 -2.74
N GLN A 124 -25.19 6.54 -3.20
CA GLN A 124 -24.14 5.67 -2.69
C GLN A 124 -23.78 6.08 -1.26
N LYS A 125 -24.07 5.22 -0.27
CA LYS A 125 -23.58 5.42 1.10
C LYS A 125 -22.08 5.20 1.14
N THR A 126 -21.32 6.25 1.43
CA THR A 126 -19.87 6.20 1.65
C THR A 126 -19.57 5.95 3.12
N SER A 127 -18.60 5.10 3.41
CA SER A 127 -18.17 4.84 4.78
C SER A 127 -17.32 5.97 5.38
N ILE A 128 -16.97 5.82 6.65
CA ILE A 128 -15.97 6.64 7.36
C ILE A 128 -14.54 6.49 6.78
N TYR A 129 -14.31 5.51 5.91
CA TYR A 129 -13.02 5.25 5.26
C TYR A 129 -12.98 5.72 3.79
N SER A 130 -13.92 6.58 3.39
CA SER A 130 -14.10 7.00 2.00
C SER A 130 -13.49 8.36 1.69
N TRP A 131 -12.65 8.40 0.66
CA TRP A 131 -12.18 9.63 0.04
C TRP A 131 -12.96 9.95 -1.23
N GLN A 132 -13.14 11.24 -1.50
CA GLN A 132 -13.78 11.75 -2.71
C GLN A 132 -12.70 12.13 -3.72
N ILE A 133 -12.84 11.67 -4.96
CA ILE A 133 -11.97 12.05 -6.07
C ILE A 133 -12.75 13.01 -6.98
N PRO A 134 -12.34 14.28 -7.09
CA PRO A 134 -12.98 15.22 -7.99
C PRO A 134 -12.54 15.02 -9.44
N ASP A 135 -13.35 15.50 -10.38
CA ASP A 135 -12.97 15.71 -11.77
C ASP A 135 -12.33 17.11 -11.97
N GLN A 136 -12.08 17.48 -13.23
CA GLN A 136 -11.47 18.75 -13.59
C GLN A 136 -12.37 19.97 -13.30
N THR A 137 -13.67 19.75 -13.11
CA THR A 137 -14.66 20.79 -12.79
C THR A 137 -14.89 20.92 -11.28
N GLY A 138 -14.23 20.09 -10.47
CA GLY A 138 -14.42 20.03 -9.02
C GLY A 138 -15.61 19.18 -8.58
N GLN A 139 -16.36 18.59 -9.51
CA GLN A 139 -17.45 17.67 -9.19
C GLN A 139 -16.89 16.31 -8.80
N ILE A 140 -17.60 15.59 -7.93
CA ILE A 140 -17.17 14.26 -7.50
C ILE A 140 -17.22 13.31 -8.71
N LYS A 141 -16.07 12.75 -9.07
CA LYS A 141 -15.92 11.78 -10.16
C LYS A 141 -16.19 10.35 -9.68
N TYR A 142 -15.60 9.99 -8.55
CA TYR A 142 -15.77 8.70 -7.88
C TYR A 142 -15.29 8.76 -6.43
N TYR A 143 -15.58 7.72 -5.67
CA TYR A 143 -15.11 7.53 -4.30
C TYR A 143 -14.11 6.38 -4.22
N VAL A 144 -13.18 6.45 -3.26
CA VAL A 144 -12.30 5.33 -2.88
C VAL A 144 -12.60 4.97 -1.43
N ASP A 145 -13.20 3.80 -1.20
CA ASP A 145 -13.68 3.35 0.11
C ASP A 145 -12.84 2.19 0.65
N ALA A 146 -12.18 2.40 1.78
CA ALA A 146 -11.37 1.39 2.46
C ALA A 146 -12.09 0.68 3.62
N ILE A 147 -13.44 0.66 3.63
CA ILE A 147 -14.22 -0.02 4.68
C ILE A 147 -13.83 -1.50 4.82
N ASP A 148 -13.63 -2.21 3.70
CA ASP A 148 -13.20 -3.61 3.67
C ASP A 148 -11.68 -3.70 3.86
N PRO A 149 -11.20 -4.17 5.03
CA PRO A 149 -9.77 -4.27 5.32
C PRO A 149 -9.07 -5.37 4.48
N ASN A 150 -9.82 -6.21 3.75
CA ASN A 150 -9.26 -7.16 2.78
C ASN A 150 -9.08 -6.58 1.37
N LYS A 151 -9.65 -5.40 1.09
CA LYS A 151 -9.60 -4.73 -0.22
C LYS A 151 -9.09 -3.29 -0.12
N SER A 152 -8.23 -3.04 0.86
CA SER A 152 -7.64 -1.73 1.15
C SER A 152 -6.22 -1.88 1.70
N ASN A 153 -5.57 -0.76 2.06
CA ASN A 153 -4.22 -0.76 2.58
C ASN A 153 -4.11 -0.09 3.97
N TRP A 154 -2.90 -0.09 4.52
CA TRP A 154 -2.60 0.37 5.87
C TRP A 154 -2.96 1.85 6.13
N LEU A 155 -3.07 2.67 5.09
CA LEU A 155 -3.43 4.08 5.23
C LEU A 155 -4.84 4.28 5.79
N ARG A 156 -5.71 3.26 5.69
CA ARG A 156 -7.04 3.26 6.31
C ARG A 156 -7.00 3.44 7.84
N TYR A 157 -5.88 3.11 8.48
CA TYR A 157 -5.72 3.16 9.94
C TYR A 157 -5.15 4.50 10.44
N ILE A 158 -4.82 5.44 9.54
CA ILE A 158 -4.35 6.78 9.93
C ILE A 158 -5.56 7.62 10.33
N ASN A 159 -5.57 8.13 11.56
CA ASN A 159 -6.71 8.84 12.15
C ASN A 159 -6.74 10.34 11.85
N CYS A 160 -7.89 10.98 12.10
CA CYS A 160 -8.02 12.44 12.08
C CYS A 160 -7.50 13.03 13.39
N PRO A 161 -6.66 14.08 13.36
CA PRO A 161 -6.32 14.81 14.57
C PRO A 161 -7.54 15.58 15.12
N ASN A 162 -7.63 15.72 16.44
CA ASN A 162 -8.66 16.56 17.09
C ASN A 162 -8.29 18.05 17.08
N THR A 163 -7.00 18.36 16.91
CA THR A 163 -6.46 19.73 16.91
C THR A 163 -5.41 19.89 15.81
N LEU A 164 -5.23 21.11 15.30
CA LEU A 164 -4.17 21.38 14.31
C LEU A 164 -2.77 21.00 14.81
N ARG A 165 -2.50 21.16 16.11
CA ARG A 165 -1.18 20.88 16.68
C ARG A 165 -0.77 19.41 16.55
N GLN A 166 -1.75 18.50 16.57
CA GLN A 166 -1.53 17.07 16.42
C GLN A 166 -1.31 16.67 14.96
N GLN A 167 -1.78 17.48 14.00
CA GLN A 167 -1.64 17.17 12.59
C GLN A 167 -0.17 17.10 12.19
N ASN A 168 0.23 15.99 11.57
CA ASN A 168 1.56 15.79 11.05
C ASN A 168 1.58 15.27 9.60
N LEU A 169 0.42 14.94 9.04
CA LEU A 169 0.20 14.63 7.64
C LEU A 169 -0.83 15.58 6.99
N ILE A 170 -0.65 15.86 5.70
CA ILE A 170 -1.70 16.39 4.82
C ILE A 170 -2.05 15.35 3.76
N SER A 171 -3.30 15.32 3.32
CA SER A 171 -3.70 14.55 2.14
C SER A 171 -3.69 15.42 0.89
N PHE A 172 -3.36 14.83 -0.26
CA PHE A 172 -3.44 15.49 -1.56
C PHE A 172 -3.77 14.47 -2.65
N ILE A 173 -4.30 14.95 -3.77
CA ILE A 173 -4.66 14.11 -4.92
C ILE A 173 -3.67 14.37 -6.05
N TYR A 174 -3.10 13.29 -6.59
CA TYR A 174 -2.22 13.33 -7.75
C TYR A 174 -2.60 12.23 -8.74
N HIS A 175 -2.83 12.59 -10.00
CA HIS A 175 -3.35 11.69 -11.04
C HIS A 175 -4.56 10.83 -10.61
N ASN A 176 -5.50 11.43 -9.87
CA ASN A 176 -6.70 10.76 -9.32
C ASN A 176 -6.42 9.70 -8.23
N TYR A 177 -5.25 9.72 -7.61
CA TYR A 177 -4.89 8.90 -6.45
C TYR A 177 -4.67 9.81 -5.23
N ILE A 178 -5.05 9.34 -4.04
CA ILE A 178 -4.82 10.07 -2.79
C ILE A 178 -3.47 9.66 -2.21
N PHE A 179 -2.70 10.64 -1.76
CA PHE A 179 -1.43 10.46 -1.07
C PHE A 179 -1.41 11.29 0.20
N TYR A 180 -0.60 10.87 1.18
CA TYR A 180 -0.34 11.62 2.40
C TYR A 180 1.10 12.12 2.42
N LEU A 181 1.32 13.35 2.86
CA LEU A 181 2.63 13.99 2.97
C LEU A 181 2.91 14.41 4.41
N ALA A 182 4.07 14.04 4.94
CA ALA A 182 4.54 14.54 6.22
C ALA A 182 4.90 16.03 6.15
N ILE A 183 4.21 16.86 6.92
CA ILE A 183 4.43 18.32 6.95
C ILE A 183 5.51 18.77 7.94
N ARG A 184 5.94 17.85 8.82
CA ARG A 184 7.06 18.01 9.75
C ARG A 184 7.74 16.66 9.98
N ASN A 185 8.87 16.67 10.67
CA ASN A 185 9.47 15.43 11.16
C ASN A 185 8.53 14.78 12.19
N ILE A 186 8.34 13.46 12.08
CA ILE A 186 7.53 12.67 13.00
C ILE A 186 8.49 11.77 13.79
N PRO A 187 8.69 12.02 15.10
CA PRO A 187 9.56 11.22 15.95
C PRO A 187 8.99 9.80 16.17
N VAL A 188 9.87 8.90 16.60
CA VAL A 188 9.50 7.53 16.96
C VAL A 188 8.40 7.54 18.04
N GLY A 189 7.40 6.68 17.87
CA GLY A 189 6.27 6.53 18.78
C GLY A 189 5.15 7.54 18.58
N GLU A 190 5.32 8.55 17.74
CA GLU A 190 4.24 9.52 17.46
C GLU A 190 3.22 8.94 16.47
N GLU A 191 1.94 9.18 16.73
CA GLU A 191 0.83 8.75 15.87
C GLU A 191 0.78 9.60 14.60
N LEU A 192 0.66 8.96 13.44
CA LEU A 192 0.45 9.60 12.15
C LEU A 192 -1.01 10.04 12.07
N LEU A 193 -1.24 11.34 11.84
CA LEU A 193 -2.55 11.96 11.85
C LEU A 193 -2.73 12.88 10.64
N VAL A 194 -3.80 12.64 9.89
CA VAL A 194 -4.15 13.37 8.65
C VAL A 194 -5.52 14.01 8.78
N TYR A 195 -5.64 15.28 8.38
CA TYR A 195 -6.94 15.94 8.36
C TYR A 195 -7.79 15.45 7.18
N TYR A 196 -9.01 14.98 7.46
CA TYR A 196 -9.91 14.41 6.45
C TYR A 196 -10.71 15.45 5.66
N GLY A 197 -10.58 16.74 6.00
CA GLY A 197 -11.38 17.81 5.41
C GLY A 197 -12.59 18.21 6.27
N HIS A 198 -13.09 19.40 6.02
CA HIS A 198 -14.08 20.09 6.85
C HIS A 198 -15.40 19.33 7.03
N SER A 199 -15.98 18.85 5.92
CA SER A 199 -17.26 18.12 5.93
C SER A 199 -17.18 16.81 6.73
N TYR A 200 -16.00 16.21 6.78
CA TYR A 200 -15.76 14.95 7.46
C TYR A 200 -15.44 15.16 8.95
N ALA A 201 -14.57 16.12 9.26
CA ALA A 201 -14.26 16.50 10.64
C ALA A 201 -15.52 16.90 11.43
N LYS A 202 -16.47 17.62 10.80
CA LYS A 202 -17.76 17.93 11.42
C LYS A 202 -18.58 16.69 11.78
N LYS A 203 -18.56 15.63 10.97
CA LYS A 203 -19.24 14.36 11.26
C LYS A 203 -18.61 13.61 12.44
N LEU A 204 -17.31 13.80 12.66
CA LEU A 204 -16.58 13.25 13.80
C LEU A 204 -16.70 14.11 15.07
N GLY A 205 -17.42 15.23 15.03
CA GLY A 205 -17.51 16.17 16.17
C GLY A 205 -16.20 16.93 16.43
N ILE A 206 -15.29 16.97 15.46
CA ILE A 206 -14.03 17.72 15.56
C ILE A 206 -14.32 19.20 15.35
N ASP A 207 -13.74 20.05 16.19
CA ASP A 207 -13.79 21.50 16.02
C ASP A 207 -13.02 21.90 14.75
N THR A 208 -13.78 22.28 13.74
CA THR A 208 -13.26 22.64 12.42
C THR A 208 -12.81 24.09 12.33
N THR A 209 -13.12 24.94 13.33
CA THR A 209 -12.71 26.36 13.33
C THR A 209 -11.19 26.52 13.43
N GLN A 210 -10.51 25.47 13.89
CA GLN A 210 -9.08 25.43 13.98
C GLN A 210 -8.42 25.09 12.64
N PHE A 211 -9.12 24.48 11.68
CA PHE A 211 -8.53 24.01 10.43
C PHE A 211 -8.79 25.01 9.29
N PRO A 212 -7.82 25.23 8.37
CA PRO A 212 -7.96 26.16 7.25
C PRO A 212 -9.00 25.73 6.21
#